data_AF-A0AAX6MUU7-F1
#
_entry.id   AF-A0AAX6MUU7-F1
#
_cell.length_a   1.000
_cell.length_b   1.000
_cell.length_c   1.000
_cell.angle_alpha   90.00
_cell.angle_beta   90.00
_cell.angle_gamma   90.00
#
_symmetry.space_group_name_H-M   'P 1'
#
loop_
_entity.id
_entity.type
_entity.pdbx_description
1 polymer ?
#
loop_
_entity_poly.entity_id
_entity_poly.type
_entity_poly.pdbx_seq_one_letter_code
_entity_poly.pdbx_strand_id
1 'polypeptide(L)'
;MSILDTKTDFDLVLGKCIGQRVEIPDLFALCPWGLEVSPPDEKLTMEVELWRSRWINDPTSLERNRIVESCLFARGIAPKAALNELITLAKYQAWLFYWDDVYDFGDFNDKYEEIVSHQEQTIELLHRSLFEKDPGSIDPAKIAPNHLTVQSIYEWASILREKSISSSLKIWFLKVLVDFCTATFYLQSAFDKRKILDLETYRKIRMDSSAVFPTLGMVLFTDQVAFPPWFFDHVSIKKAAELVNIIVWVTNDIVSARQELQCKHLDNLIPLLVHHRGITLQEAIREASKITHQAYLDFEELEPQLMQLGENRGASLIGHNVKSADIKAAVESVSKETGGIINYFISNVGRNHFMPILDEDLDTVRNLFETNFPAPIALTQTFALLLTKAKRTVRSLEIVAETLRFELAPFGVDFLEIVAGGVKTQGQTYLGNFNLLEQSLYKSIGYVVAMRAQGKEGEPRMETREYATAVVKAIKTRTTGRFWYGNNADLIKMSVTATSVPQSAMICLVGPLLLNLPTLSRISEQS
;
A
#
# COMPACT_ATOMS: atom_id res chain seq x y z
N MET A 1 12.19 -54.43 38.39
CA MET A 1 11.32 -54.14 37.23
C MET A 1 11.71 -52.78 36.70
N SER A 2 12.37 -52.76 35.54
CA SER A 2 12.77 -51.53 34.85
C SER A 2 11.51 -50.84 34.34
N ILE A 3 11.27 -49.59 34.76
CA ILE A 3 10.27 -48.72 34.15
C ILE A 3 10.75 -48.49 32.71
N LEU A 4 10.18 -49.23 31.76
CA LEU A 4 10.34 -48.98 30.34
C LEU A 4 9.74 -47.60 30.09
N ASP A 5 10.60 -46.63 29.82
CA ASP A 5 10.27 -45.27 29.41
C ASP A 5 9.56 -45.36 28.04
N THR A 6 8.23 -45.51 28.05
CA THR A 6 7.43 -45.61 26.83
C THR A 6 7.40 -44.23 26.18
N LYS A 7 8.31 -43.99 25.23
CA LYS A 7 8.30 -42.80 24.36
C LYS A 7 6.92 -42.61 23.76
N THR A 8 6.39 -41.39 23.84
CA THR A 8 5.12 -41.03 23.21
C THR A 8 5.27 -41.01 21.68
N ASP A 9 4.17 -41.16 20.93
CA ASP A 9 4.22 -41.03 19.46
C ASP A 9 4.82 -39.69 19.02
N PHE A 10 4.60 -38.63 19.82
CA PHE A 10 5.21 -37.31 19.65
C PHE A 10 6.74 -37.37 19.70
N ASP A 11 7.31 -37.99 20.73
CA ASP A 11 8.76 -38.14 20.89
C ASP A 11 9.38 -39.01 19.78
N LEU A 12 8.62 -40.00 19.28
CA LEU A 12 9.04 -40.85 18.16
C LEU A 12 9.16 -40.05 16.86
N VAL A 13 8.21 -39.14 16.58
CA VAL A 13 8.28 -38.28 15.39
C VAL A 13 9.45 -37.31 15.47
N LEU A 14 9.63 -36.63 16.61
CA LEU A 14 10.77 -35.73 16.81
C LEU A 14 12.10 -36.47 16.61
N GLY A 15 12.22 -37.68 17.17
CA GLY A 15 13.43 -38.51 17.01
C GLY A 15 13.71 -38.95 15.58
N LYS A 16 12.69 -39.06 14.71
CA LYS A 16 12.88 -39.33 13.27
C LYS A 16 13.39 -38.09 12.51
N CYS A 17 13.11 -36.90 13.01
CA CYS A 17 13.40 -35.66 12.30
C CYS A 17 14.71 -34.99 12.75
N ILE A 18 14.94 -34.91 14.06
CA ILE A 18 16.08 -34.18 14.63
C ILE A 18 17.41 -34.90 14.31
N GLY A 19 18.42 -34.13 13.89
CA GLY A 19 19.77 -34.63 13.59
C GLY A 19 19.95 -35.18 12.17
N GLN A 20 18.90 -35.21 11.36
CA GLN A 20 18.98 -35.58 9.95
C GLN A 20 19.56 -34.43 9.11
N ARG A 21 20.18 -34.78 7.97
CA ARG A 21 20.58 -33.83 6.94
C ARG A 21 19.61 -33.91 5.77
N VAL A 22 19.17 -32.76 5.30
CA VAL A 22 18.32 -32.60 4.11
C VAL A 22 18.90 -31.53 3.19
N GLU A 23 18.57 -31.64 1.92
CA GLU A 23 18.85 -30.65 0.89
C GLU A 23 17.56 -29.86 0.62
N ILE A 24 17.63 -28.55 0.82
CA ILE A 24 16.55 -27.60 0.50
C ILE A 24 16.74 -27.18 -0.96
N PRO A 25 15.72 -27.30 -1.83
CA PRO A 25 15.84 -26.87 -3.22
C PRO A 25 15.93 -25.36 -3.33
N ASP A 26 16.35 -24.86 -4.50
CA ASP A 26 16.25 -23.45 -4.82
C ASP A 26 14.77 -23.02 -4.82
N LEU A 27 14.38 -22.27 -3.80
CA LEU A 27 12.99 -21.82 -3.61
C LEU A 27 12.58 -20.80 -4.68
N PHE A 28 13.52 -20.02 -5.24
CA PHE A 28 13.22 -19.11 -6.35
C PHE A 28 12.94 -19.87 -7.64
N ALA A 29 13.57 -21.03 -7.84
CA ALA A 29 13.26 -21.89 -8.98
C ALA A 29 11.87 -22.54 -8.90
N LEU A 30 11.27 -22.64 -7.69
CA LEU A 30 9.90 -23.14 -7.52
C LEU A 30 8.85 -22.10 -7.98
N CYS A 31 9.17 -20.81 -7.88
CA CYS A 31 8.29 -19.71 -8.25
C CYS A 31 9.12 -18.65 -9.02
N PRO A 32 9.37 -18.85 -10.33
CA PRO A 32 10.28 -18.02 -11.12
C PRO A 32 9.69 -16.64 -11.51
N TRP A 33 9.00 -15.98 -10.57
CA TRP A 33 8.55 -14.60 -10.72
C TRP A 33 9.74 -13.62 -10.67
N GLY A 34 9.60 -12.51 -11.39
CA GLY A 34 10.57 -11.42 -11.36
C GLY A 34 10.68 -10.82 -9.95
N LEU A 35 11.92 -10.59 -9.50
CA LEU A 35 12.19 -9.96 -8.21
C LEU A 35 12.36 -8.45 -8.39
N GLU A 36 11.60 -7.68 -7.62
CA GLU A 36 11.71 -6.22 -7.53
C GLU A 36 11.74 -5.84 -6.05
N VAL A 37 12.72 -5.02 -5.65
CA VAL A 37 12.84 -4.50 -4.28
C VAL A 37 13.17 -3.02 -4.40
N SER A 38 12.40 -2.16 -3.73
CA SER A 38 12.70 -0.73 -3.73
C SER A 38 14.04 -0.44 -3.04
N PRO A 39 14.76 0.65 -3.35
CA PRO A 39 16.04 0.98 -2.73
C PRO A 39 15.94 1.16 -1.20
N PRO A 40 17.05 0.99 -0.45
CA PRO A 40 17.10 1.32 0.97
C PRO A 40 16.74 2.78 1.24
N ASP A 41 16.05 3.02 2.35
CA ASP A 41 15.61 4.34 2.78
C ASP A 41 15.87 4.49 4.29
N GLU A 42 16.67 5.49 4.67
CA GLU A 42 17.06 5.71 6.07
C GLU A 42 15.88 6.11 6.94
N LYS A 43 14.92 6.86 6.39
CA LYS A 43 13.74 7.30 7.14
C LYS A 43 12.84 6.11 7.45
N LEU A 44 12.69 5.18 6.49
CA LEU A 44 11.98 3.92 6.73
C LEU A 44 12.60 3.17 7.91
N THR A 45 13.91 2.93 7.89
CA THR A 45 14.62 2.22 8.96
C THR A 45 14.50 2.93 10.29
N MET A 46 14.71 4.25 10.33
CA MET A 46 14.60 5.07 11.53
C MET A 46 13.20 4.98 12.15
N GLU A 47 12.14 5.11 11.35
CA GLU A 47 10.76 5.05 11.84
C GLU A 47 10.39 3.71 12.46
N VAL A 48 10.90 2.61 11.91
CA VAL A 48 10.67 1.27 12.47
C VAL A 48 11.50 1.06 13.74
N GLU A 49 12.76 1.51 13.81
CA GLU A 49 13.55 1.47 15.04
C GLU A 49 12.93 2.31 16.17
N LEU A 50 12.39 3.49 15.83
CA LEU A 50 11.64 4.31 16.78
C LEU A 50 10.42 3.56 17.33
N TRP A 51 9.68 2.85 16.47
CA TRP A 51 8.58 2.00 16.90
C TRP A 51 9.07 0.87 17.84
N ARG A 52 10.13 0.15 17.47
CA ARG A 52 10.73 -0.92 18.31
C ARG A 52 11.13 -0.41 19.68
N SER A 53 11.79 0.74 19.74
CA SER A 53 12.26 1.36 21.00
C SER A 53 11.13 1.72 21.97
N ARG A 54 9.90 1.90 21.47
CA ARG A 54 8.72 2.20 22.30
C ARG A 54 8.02 0.96 22.81
N TRP A 55 7.99 -0.11 22.00
CA TRP A 55 7.11 -1.25 22.25
C TRP A 55 7.82 -2.54 22.66
N ILE A 56 9.11 -2.68 22.37
CA ILE A 56 9.87 -3.90 22.66
C ILE A 56 10.92 -3.61 23.73
N ASN A 57 10.56 -3.88 24.99
CA ASN A 57 11.42 -3.61 26.14
C ASN A 57 12.41 -4.74 26.41
N ASP A 58 12.05 -5.99 26.07
CA ASP A 58 12.94 -7.13 26.28
C ASP A 58 14.04 -7.16 25.21
N PRO A 59 15.34 -7.14 25.60
CA PRO A 59 16.44 -7.14 24.64
C PRO A 59 16.48 -8.39 23.75
N THR A 60 16.02 -9.54 24.24
CA THR A 60 16.02 -10.79 23.47
C THR A 60 14.95 -10.75 22.39
N SER A 61 13.73 -10.33 22.73
CA SER A 61 12.65 -10.08 21.79
C SER A 61 13.02 -9.00 20.77
N LEU A 62 13.72 -7.95 21.19
CA LEU A 62 14.18 -6.89 20.28
C LEU A 62 15.18 -7.41 19.25
N GLU A 63 16.14 -8.24 19.67
CA GLU A 63 17.11 -8.84 18.75
C GLU A 63 16.43 -9.78 17.76
N ARG A 64 15.50 -10.63 18.22
CA ARG A 64 14.69 -11.49 17.34
C ARG A 64 13.90 -10.67 16.33
N ASN A 65 13.25 -9.60 16.78
CA ASN A 65 12.46 -8.74 15.90
C ASN A 65 13.30 -8.01 14.83
N ARG A 66 14.60 -7.77 15.09
CA ARG A 66 15.51 -7.20 14.09
C ARG A 66 15.91 -8.20 13.01
N ILE A 67 16.04 -9.49 13.35
CA ILE A 67 16.35 -10.57 12.39
C ILE A 67 15.28 -10.69 11.30
N VAL A 68 14.04 -10.33 11.60
CA VAL A 68 12.92 -10.31 10.64
C VAL A 68 13.19 -9.39 9.44
N GLU A 69 14.04 -8.38 9.59
CA GLU A 69 14.31 -7.36 8.56
C GLU A 69 13.03 -6.76 7.95
N SER A 70 12.08 -6.35 8.80
CA SER A 70 10.74 -5.89 8.37
C SER A 70 10.75 -4.76 7.32
N CYS A 71 11.80 -3.94 7.27
CA CYS A 71 11.99 -2.92 6.24
C CYS A 71 12.29 -3.55 4.87
N LEU A 72 13.17 -4.55 4.81
CA LEU A 72 13.45 -5.31 3.58
C LEU A 72 12.20 -6.07 3.14
N PHE A 73 11.50 -6.70 4.08
CA PHE A 73 10.24 -7.39 3.81
C PHE A 73 9.23 -6.46 3.13
N ALA A 74 8.93 -5.30 3.72
CA ALA A 74 8.00 -4.32 3.17
C ALA A 74 8.42 -3.83 1.76
N ARG A 75 9.71 -3.56 1.56
CA ARG A 75 10.27 -3.13 0.27
C ARG A 75 10.19 -4.20 -0.82
N GLY A 76 10.21 -5.47 -0.45
CA GLY A 76 10.11 -6.60 -1.38
C GLY A 76 8.66 -6.95 -1.76
N ILE A 77 7.71 -6.85 -0.83
CA ILE A 77 6.30 -7.17 -1.11
C ILE A 77 5.51 -6.00 -1.70
N ALA A 78 6.00 -4.76 -1.54
CA ALA A 78 5.36 -3.55 -2.06
C ALA A 78 6.39 -2.57 -2.65
N PRO A 79 7.19 -2.97 -3.65
CA PRO A 79 8.31 -2.17 -4.16
C PRO A 79 7.90 -0.82 -4.77
N LYS A 80 6.63 -0.66 -5.14
CA LYS A 80 6.09 0.55 -5.78
C LYS A 80 5.31 1.45 -4.82
N ALA A 81 5.20 1.05 -3.56
CA ALA A 81 4.48 1.82 -2.55
C ALA A 81 5.22 3.12 -2.20
N ALA A 82 4.44 4.16 -1.87
CA ALA A 82 5.00 5.40 -1.35
C ALA A 82 5.58 5.19 0.06
N LEU A 83 6.53 6.06 0.43
CA LEU A 83 7.34 5.88 1.65
C LEU A 83 6.51 5.78 2.94
N ASN A 84 5.42 6.55 3.06
CA ASN A 84 4.60 6.52 4.28
C ASN A 84 3.84 5.20 4.41
N GLU A 85 3.31 4.68 3.31
CA GLU A 85 2.64 3.39 3.23
C GLU A 85 3.64 2.25 3.50
N LEU A 86 4.87 2.35 2.97
CA LEU A 86 5.96 1.42 3.30
C LEU A 86 6.33 1.44 4.78
N ILE A 87 6.38 2.61 5.42
CA ILE A 87 6.63 2.74 6.86
C ILE A 87 5.52 2.01 7.65
N THR A 88 4.25 2.23 7.29
CA THR A 88 3.12 1.57 7.94
C THR A 88 3.18 0.05 7.75
N LEU A 89 3.48 -0.42 6.54
CA LEU A 89 3.66 -1.84 6.24
C LEU A 89 4.82 -2.46 7.03
N ALA A 90 5.96 -1.78 7.11
CA ALA A 90 7.13 -2.27 7.86
C ALA A 90 6.91 -2.29 9.38
N LYS A 91 6.17 -1.32 9.93
CA LYS A 91 5.73 -1.32 11.34
C LYS A 91 4.74 -2.45 11.60
N TYR A 92 3.79 -2.69 10.70
CA TYR A 92 2.89 -3.84 10.76
C TYR A 92 3.65 -5.16 10.71
N GLN A 93 4.63 -5.32 9.82
CA GLN A 93 5.44 -6.54 9.75
C GLN A 93 6.28 -6.72 11.02
N ALA A 94 6.90 -5.66 11.54
CA ALA A 94 7.59 -5.73 12.84
C ALA A 94 6.63 -6.14 13.97
N TRP A 95 5.41 -5.61 13.98
CA TRP A 95 4.37 -5.98 14.93
C TRP A 95 3.93 -7.43 14.78
N LEU A 96 3.69 -7.90 13.56
CA LEU A 96 3.18 -9.24 13.28
C LEU A 96 4.08 -10.29 13.92
N PHE A 97 5.39 -10.24 13.65
CA PHE A 97 6.35 -11.16 14.25
C PHE A 97 6.53 -10.93 15.75
N TYR A 98 6.46 -9.69 16.25
CA TYR A 98 6.49 -9.44 17.70
C TYR A 98 5.27 -10.04 18.43
N TRP A 99 4.10 -10.03 17.78
CA TRP A 99 2.87 -10.61 18.30
C TRP A 99 2.85 -12.13 18.17
N ASP A 100 3.47 -12.70 17.14
CA ASP A 100 3.55 -14.15 16.94
C ASP A 100 4.58 -14.79 17.90
N ASP A 101 5.70 -14.10 18.15
CA ASP A 101 6.79 -14.55 19.04
C ASP A 101 6.31 -14.94 20.45
N VAL A 102 5.28 -14.27 21.00
CA VAL A 102 4.76 -14.59 22.33
C VAL A 102 4.05 -15.95 22.39
N TYR A 103 3.58 -16.46 21.25
CA TYR A 103 3.05 -17.81 21.12
C TYR A 103 4.21 -18.80 20.90
N ASP A 104 5.09 -18.52 19.95
CA ASP A 104 6.17 -19.44 19.52
C ASP A 104 7.25 -19.70 20.58
N PHE A 105 7.58 -18.70 21.40
CA PHE A 105 8.67 -18.82 22.38
C PHE A 105 8.21 -19.13 23.80
N GLY A 106 6.94 -19.51 23.95
CA GLY A 106 6.43 -20.10 25.18
C GLY A 106 6.17 -19.12 26.32
N ASP A 107 6.06 -17.83 26.03
CA ASP A 107 5.69 -16.80 27.02
C ASP A 107 4.32 -17.12 27.67
N PHE A 108 3.49 -17.85 26.92
CA PHE A 108 2.17 -18.32 27.31
C PHE A 108 2.07 -19.81 27.69
N ASN A 109 3.18 -20.55 27.75
CA ASN A 109 3.15 -21.98 28.08
C ASN A 109 2.42 -22.23 29.41
N ASP A 110 1.39 -23.07 29.37
CA ASP A 110 0.51 -23.42 30.50
C ASP A 110 -0.28 -22.24 31.10
N LYS A 111 -0.37 -21.08 30.42
CA LYS A 111 -1.07 -19.87 30.88
C LYS A 111 -2.35 -19.59 30.10
N TYR A 112 -3.26 -20.56 30.07
CA TYR A 112 -4.49 -20.49 29.26
C TYR A 112 -5.29 -19.18 29.44
N GLU A 113 -5.45 -18.70 30.67
CA GLU A 113 -6.19 -17.46 30.96
C GLU A 113 -5.49 -16.21 30.38
N GLU A 114 -4.15 -16.14 30.42
CA GLU A 114 -3.40 -15.03 29.82
C GLU A 114 -3.52 -15.05 28.29
N ILE A 115 -3.55 -16.23 27.66
CA ILE A 115 -3.73 -16.34 26.22
C ILE A 115 -5.10 -15.82 25.79
N VAL A 116 -6.16 -16.24 26.49
CA VAL A 116 -7.53 -15.79 26.21
C VAL A 116 -7.61 -14.27 26.37
N SER A 117 -7.07 -13.73 27.45
CA SER A 117 -6.98 -12.28 27.68
C SER A 117 -6.21 -11.57 26.57
N HIS A 118 -5.06 -12.08 26.15
CA HIS A 118 -4.25 -11.51 25.06
C HIS A 118 -5.02 -11.47 23.74
N GLN A 119 -5.74 -12.55 23.41
CA GLN A 119 -6.55 -12.64 22.19
C GLN A 119 -7.73 -11.66 22.22
N GLU A 120 -8.51 -11.63 23.29
CA GLU A 120 -9.66 -10.73 23.43
C GLU A 120 -9.23 -9.26 23.32
N GLN A 121 -8.14 -8.89 23.99
CA GLN A 121 -7.60 -7.53 23.95
C GLN A 121 -7.00 -7.18 22.58
N THR A 122 -6.37 -8.15 21.89
CA THR A 122 -5.90 -7.98 20.51
C THR A 122 -7.05 -7.64 19.58
N ILE A 123 -8.12 -8.44 19.62
CA ILE A 123 -9.30 -8.26 18.76
C ILE A 123 -10.00 -6.94 19.05
N GLU A 124 -10.19 -6.60 20.34
CA GLU A 124 -10.81 -5.36 20.76
C GLU A 124 -10.00 -4.13 20.29
N LEU A 125 -8.69 -4.14 20.53
CA LEU A 125 -7.84 -3.01 20.14
C LEU A 125 -7.73 -2.87 18.62
N LEU A 126 -7.69 -3.98 17.86
CA LEU A 126 -7.76 -3.95 16.39
C LEU A 126 -9.07 -3.30 15.91
N HIS A 127 -10.20 -3.78 16.42
CA HIS A 127 -11.51 -3.27 16.04
C HIS A 127 -11.62 -1.77 16.31
N ARG A 128 -11.29 -1.33 17.54
CA ARG A 128 -11.33 0.09 17.90
C ARG A 128 -10.34 0.91 17.09
N SER A 129 -9.10 0.45 16.92
CA SER A 129 -8.09 1.18 16.15
C SER A 129 -8.50 1.41 14.70
N LEU A 130 -9.20 0.46 14.07
CA LEU A 130 -9.62 0.53 12.66
C LEU A 130 -10.93 1.29 12.42
N PHE A 131 -11.86 1.32 13.40
CA PHE A 131 -13.24 1.77 13.18
C PHE A 131 -13.80 2.80 14.15
N GLU A 132 -13.15 3.05 15.29
CA GLU A 132 -13.65 4.02 16.27
C GLU A 132 -13.73 5.43 15.66
N LYS A 133 -14.84 6.13 15.92
CA LYS A 133 -15.07 7.47 15.37
C LYS A 133 -14.35 8.57 16.15
N ASP A 134 -14.12 8.35 17.44
CA ASP A 134 -13.40 9.25 18.32
C ASP A 134 -12.05 8.62 18.71
N PRO A 135 -10.94 8.96 18.01
CA PRO A 135 -9.62 8.43 18.32
C PRO A 135 -9.15 8.74 19.74
N GLY A 136 -9.59 9.87 20.32
CA GLY A 136 -9.22 10.27 21.68
C GLY A 136 -9.79 9.36 22.77
N SER A 137 -10.80 8.56 22.43
CA SER A 137 -11.41 7.57 23.33
C SER A 137 -10.58 6.29 23.48
N ILE A 138 -9.60 6.05 22.59
CA ILE A 138 -8.79 4.84 22.57
C ILE A 138 -7.56 5.07 23.45
N ASP A 139 -7.46 4.28 24.50
CA ASP A 139 -6.30 4.24 25.39
C ASP A 139 -5.76 2.81 25.39
N PRO A 140 -4.74 2.50 24.56
CA PRO A 140 -4.20 1.15 24.43
C PRO A 140 -3.76 0.57 25.78
N ALA A 141 -3.20 1.38 26.67
CA ALA A 141 -2.75 0.94 27.99
C ALA A 141 -3.91 0.56 28.93
N LYS A 142 -5.11 1.11 28.72
CA LYS A 142 -6.32 0.66 29.46
C LYS A 142 -6.91 -0.62 28.90
N ILE A 143 -6.85 -0.80 27.58
CA ILE A 143 -7.40 -1.98 26.90
C ILE A 143 -6.53 -3.20 27.16
N ALA A 144 -5.20 -3.03 27.07
CA ALA A 144 -4.24 -4.11 27.19
C ALA A 144 -3.10 -3.77 28.16
N PRO A 145 -3.38 -3.60 29.47
CA PRO A 145 -2.43 -3.06 30.44
C PRO A 145 -1.13 -3.85 30.58
N ASN A 146 -1.19 -5.16 30.32
CA ASN A 146 -0.05 -6.07 30.53
C ASN A 146 0.63 -6.51 29.23
N HIS A 147 0.14 -6.08 28.05
CA HIS A 147 0.58 -6.63 26.78
C HIS A 147 0.99 -5.52 25.79
N LEU A 148 2.28 -5.19 25.78
CA LEU A 148 2.85 -4.20 24.84
C LEU A 148 2.72 -4.65 23.38
N THR A 149 2.79 -5.95 23.11
CA THR A 149 2.46 -6.57 21.81
C THR A 149 1.10 -6.11 21.31
N VAL A 150 0.09 -6.11 22.19
CA VAL A 150 -1.26 -5.64 21.87
C VAL A 150 -1.28 -4.12 21.74
N GLN A 151 -0.80 -3.38 22.74
CA GLN A 151 -0.85 -1.91 22.73
C GLN A 151 -0.27 -1.27 21.46
N SER A 152 0.82 -1.86 20.96
CA SER A 152 1.55 -1.39 19.78
C SER A 152 0.75 -1.44 18.46
N ILE A 153 -0.37 -2.19 18.43
CA ILE A 153 -1.33 -2.24 17.31
C ILE A 153 -1.80 -0.84 16.91
N TYR A 154 -2.05 0.01 17.92
CA TYR A 154 -2.66 1.32 17.70
C TYR A 154 -1.85 2.19 16.73
N GLU A 155 -0.52 2.13 16.77
CA GLU A 155 0.34 2.98 15.95
C GLU A 155 0.17 2.77 14.45
N TRP A 156 0.10 1.51 13.99
CA TRP A 156 -0.05 1.23 12.57
C TRP A 156 -1.53 1.13 12.15
N ALA A 157 -2.40 0.60 13.02
CA ALA A 157 -3.82 0.42 12.69
C ALA A 157 -4.59 1.75 12.62
N SER A 158 -4.21 2.75 13.43
CA SER A 158 -4.78 4.11 13.34
C SER A 158 -4.49 4.78 12.00
N ILE A 159 -3.31 4.53 11.42
CA ILE A 159 -2.97 5.01 10.08
C ILE A 159 -3.90 4.36 9.04
N LEU A 160 -4.17 3.06 9.15
CA LEU A 160 -5.13 2.39 8.26
C LEU A 160 -6.54 3.00 8.40
N ARG A 161 -7.00 3.29 9.62
CA ARG A 161 -8.30 3.94 9.84
C ARG A 161 -8.40 5.25 9.08
N GLU A 162 -7.36 6.08 9.16
CA GLU A 162 -7.33 7.46 8.65
C GLU A 162 -6.99 7.56 7.16
N LYS A 163 -6.09 6.71 6.67
CA LYS A 163 -5.52 6.79 5.33
C LYS A 163 -6.11 5.79 4.34
N SER A 164 -6.72 4.70 4.80
CA SER A 164 -7.31 3.74 3.87
C SER A 164 -8.51 4.36 3.15
N ILE A 165 -8.43 4.36 1.82
CA ILE A 165 -9.52 4.86 0.97
C ILE A 165 -10.60 3.80 0.70
N SER A 166 -10.36 2.53 1.06
CA SER A 166 -11.31 1.43 0.89
C SER A 166 -11.88 0.98 2.23
N SER A 167 -13.17 1.26 2.45
CA SER A 167 -13.90 0.72 3.60
C SER A 167 -14.02 -0.80 3.54
N SER A 168 -14.19 -1.38 2.35
CA SER A 168 -14.27 -2.83 2.16
C SER A 168 -12.98 -3.53 2.52
N LEU A 169 -11.82 -2.93 2.17
CA LEU A 169 -10.52 -3.44 2.59
C LEU A 169 -10.40 -3.48 4.11
N LYS A 170 -10.81 -2.42 4.83
CA LYS A 170 -10.74 -2.39 6.30
C LYS A 170 -11.58 -3.50 6.94
N ILE A 171 -12.79 -3.72 6.42
CA ILE A 171 -13.70 -4.78 6.93
C ILE A 171 -13.07 -6.15 6.69
N TRP A 172 -12.60 -6.40 5.48
CA TRP A 172 -11.96 -7.66 5.13
C TRP A 172 -10.67 -7.89 5.92
N PHE A 173 -9.84 -6.87 6.05
CA PHE A 173 -8.58 -6.91 6.80
C PHE A 173 -8.81 -7.26 8.29
N LEU A 174 -9.81 -6.63 8.93
CA LEU A 174 -10.19 -6.99 10.29
C LEU A 174 -10.61 -8.46 10.37
N LYS A 175 -11.45 -8.94 9.45
CA LYS A 175 -11.90 -10.33 9.43
C LYS A 175 -10.71 -11.29 9.38
N VAL A 176 -9.80 -11.12 8.41
CA VAL A 176 -8.68 -12.05 8.24
C VAL A 176 -7.65 -11.96 9.37
N LEU A 177 -7.52 -10.82 10.05
CA LEU A 177 -6.72 -10.71 11.27
C LEU A 177 -7.35 -11.43 12.46
N VAL A 178 -8.67 -11.36 12.62
CA VAL A 178 -9.39 -12.12 13.65
C VAL A 178 -9.27 -13.61 13.40
N ASP A 179 -9.42 -14.05 12.14
CA ASP A 179 -9.23 -15.45 11.74
C ASP A 179 -7.79 -15.91 12.07
N PHE A 180 -6.77 -15.10 11.75
CA PHE A 180 -5.38 -15.33 12.12
C PHE A 180 -5.20 -15.49 13.64
N CYS A 181 -5.64 -14.53 14.45
CA CYS A 181 -5.53 -14.62 15.90
C CYS A 181 -6.26 -15.84 16.49
N THR A 182 -7.35 -16.27 15.87
CA THR A 182 -8.11 -17.46 16.27
C THR A 182 -7.38 -18.75 15.92
N ALA A 183 -6.76 -18.80 14.74
CA ALA A 183 -6.00 -19.96 14.28
C ALA A 183 -4.69 -20.16 15.07
N THR A 184 -3.94 -19.09 15.35
CA THR A 184 -2.72 -19.15 16.19
C THR A 184 -3.02 -19.67 17.59
N PHE A 185 -4.13 -19.22 18.19
CA PHE A 185 -4.60 -19.75 19.47
C PHE A 185 -4.86 -21.26 19.44
N TYR A 186 -5.50 -21.75 18.37
CA TYR A 186 -5.77 -23.17 18.24
C TYR A 186 -4.47 -23.98 18.12
N LEU A 187 -3.48 -23.49 17.36
CA LEU A 187 -2.17 -24.13 17.24
C LEU A 187 -1.45 -24.20 18.59
N GLN A 188 -1.43 -23.10 19.34
CA GLN A 188 -0.89 -23.09 20.70
C GLN A 188 -1.58 -24.13 21.59
N SER A 189 -2.91 -24.19 21.58
CA SER A 189 -3.65 -25.17 22.38
C SER A 189 -3.38 -26.62 21.96
N ALA A 190 -3.14 -26.88 20.67
CA ALA A 190 -2.75 -28.19 20.17
C ALA A 190 -1.33 -28.56 20.59
N PHE A 191 -0.41 -27.59 20.56
CA PHE A 191 0.96 -27.71 21.02
C PHE A 191 1.04 -28.04 22.52
N ASP A 192 0.33 -27.31 23.38
CA ASP A 192 0.27 -27.54 24.83
C ASP A 192 -0.19 -28.98 25.16
N LYS A 193 -1.12 -29.51 24.34
CA LYS A 193 -1.66 -30.87 24.47
C LYS A 193 -0.79 -31.94 23.80
N ARG A 194 0.35 -31.57 23.21
CA ARG A 194 1.23 -32.43 22.39
C ARG A 194 0.47 -33.21 21.32
N LYS A 195 -0.54 -32.56 20.72
CA LYS A 195 -1.40 -33.18 19.70
C LYS A 195 -0.68 -33.18 18.36
N ILE A 196 -0.53 -34.36 17.76
CA ILE A 196 -0.12 -34.47 16.35
C ILE A 196 -1.36 -34.22 15.49
N LEU A 197 -1.36 -33.13 14.72
CA LEU A 197 -2.46 -32.80 13.81
C LEU A 197 -2.42 -33.69 12.57
N ASP A 198 -3.58 -34.07 12.03
CA ASP A 198 -3.63 -34.67 10.69
C ASP A 198 -3.37 -33.60 9.61
N LEU A 199 -2.94 -34.05 8.42
CA LEU A 199 -2.52 -33.17 7.33
C LEU A 199 -3.64 -32.21 6.86
N GLU A 200 -4.90 -32.67 6.84
CA GLU A 200 -6.02 -31.86 6.34
C GLU A 200 -6.44 -30.82 7.38
N THR A 201 -6.50 -31.19 8.65
CA THR A 201 -6.73 -30.25 9.76
C THR A 201 -5.62 -29.22 9.82
N TYR A 202 -4.36 -29.64 9.75
CA TYR A 202 -3.20 -28.73 9.74
C TYR A 202 -3.30 -27.73 8.59
N ARG A 203 -3.51 -28.21 7.35
CA ARG A 203 -3.66 -27.36 6.17
C ARG A 203 -4.74 -26.30 6.35
N LYS A 204 -5.91 -26.67 6.88
CA LYS A 204 -7.02 -25.72 7.11
C LYS A 204 -6.63 -24.62 8.09
N ILE A 205 -6.03 -24.98 9.22
CA ILE A 205 -5.60 -24.01 10.23
C ILE A 205 -4.48 -23.12 9.66
N ARG A 206 -3.54 -23.70 8.91
CA ARG A 206 -2.39 -22.99 8.35
C ARG A 206 -2.76 -21.92 7.33
N MET A 207 -3.88 -22.09 6.62
CA MET A 207 -4.42 -21.03 5.75
C MET A 207 -4.75 -19.75 6.53
N ASP A 208 -5.16 -19.86 7.79
CA ASP A 208 -5.49 -18.70 8.62
C ASP A 208 -4.30 -18.26 9.49
N SER A 209 -3.49 -19.20 10.01
CA SER A 209 -2.37 -18.89 10.91
C SER A 209 -1.08 -18.43 10.21
N SER A 210 -0.98 -18.51 8.89
CA SER A 210 0.23 -18.07 8.15
C SER A 210 0.42 -16.55 8.08
N ALA A 211 -0.58 -15.78 8.51
CA ALA A 211 -0.65 -14.33 8.38
C ALA A 211 -0.55 -13.78 6.94
N VAL A 212 -0.65 -14.64 5.91
CA VAL A 212 -0.58 -14.20 4.51
C VAL A 212 -1.78 -13.34 4.13
N PHE A 213 -3.01 -13.72 4.52
CA PHE A 213 -4.19 -12.91 4.20
C PHE A 213 -4.14 -11.51 4.85
N PRO A 214 -3.82 -11.37 6.16
CA PRO A 214 -3.52 -10.07 6.73
C PRO A 214 -2.44 -9.29 5.98
N THR A 215 -1.31 -9.94 5.65
CA THR A 215 -0.22 -9.29 4.91
C THR A 215 -0.67 -8.79 3.53
N LEU A 216 -1.45 -9.59 2.78
CA LEU A 216 -2.06 -9.17 1.52
C LEU A 216 -2.96 -7.94 1.71
N GLY A 217 -3.71 -7.85 2.82
CA GLY A 217 -4.50 -6.67 3.13
C GLY A 217 -3.67 -5.40 3.30
N MET A 218 -2.48 -5.53 3.88
CA MET A 218 -1.55 -4.42 4.00
C MET A 218 -0.90 -4.05 2.67
N VAL A 219 -0.58 -5.02 1.81
CA VAL A 219 -0.12 -4.76 0.43
C VAL A 219 -1.18 -3.99 -0.36
N LEU A 220 -2.44 -4.45 -0.33
CA LEU A 220 -3.57 -3.75 -0.97
C LEU A 220 -3.80 -2.35 -0.39
N PHE A 221 -3.52 -2.13 0.90
CA PHE A 221 -3.53 -0.80 1.48
C PHE A 221 -2.44 0.09 0.84
N THR A 222 -1.25 -0.44 0.59
CA THR A 222 -0.16 0.36 0.00
C THR A 222 -0.43 0.81 -1.44
N ASP A 223 -1.27 0.09 -2.18
CA ASP A 223 -1.69 0.46 -3.54
C ASP A 223 -2.59 1.71 -3.56
N GLN A 224 -3.21 2.06 -2.42
CA GLN A 224 -4.15 3.18 -2.32
C GLN A 224 -5.26 3.11 -3.38
N VAL A 225 -5.83 1.91 -3.55
CA VAL A 225 -6.95 1.63 -4.45
C VAL A 225 -8.24 1.40 -3.65
N ALA A 226 -9.34 1.97 -4.14
CA ALA A 226 -10.66 1.80 -3.54
C ALA A 226 -11.29 0.46 -3.97
N PHE A 227 -10.84 -0.65 -3.40
CA PHE A 227 -11.37 -1.97 -3.74
C PHE A 227 -12.87 -2.08 -3.44
N PRO A 228 -13.70 -2.50 -4.42
CA PRO A 228 -15.14 -2.66 -4.23
C PRO A 228 -15.47 -3.91 -3.39
N PRO A 229 -16.61 -3.97 -2.69
CA PRO A 229 -16.98 -5.11 -1.84
C PRO A 229 -16.91 -6.47 -2.55
N TRP A 230 -17.34 -6.53 -3.82
CA TRP A 230 -17.37 -7.78 -4.58
C TRP A 230 -15.98 -8.37 -4.79
N PHE A 231 -14.90 -7.57 -4.73
CA PHE A 231 -13.53 -8.01 -4.97
C PHE A 231 -13.13 -9.10 -3.97
N PHE A 232 -13.34 -8.83 -2.69
CA PHE A 232 -12.95 -9.72 -1.60
C PHE A 232 -13.79 -11.01 -1.56
N ASP A 233 -14.97 -11.01 -2.18
CA ASP A 233 -15.87 -12.16 -2.21
C ASP A 233 -15.81 -12.97 -3.51
N HIS A 234 -15.12 -12.47 -4.54
CA HIS A 234 -15.07 -13.13 -5.83
C HIS A 234 -14.26 -14.44 -5.75
N VAL A 235 -14.82 -15.52 -6.31
CA VAL A 235 -14.24 -16.87 -6.26
C VAL A 235 -12.81 -16.90 -6.80
N SER A 236 -12.53 -16.23 -7.93
CA SER A 236 -11.19 -16.17 -8.51
C SER A 236 -10.20 -15.40 -7.64
N ILE A 237 -10.64 -14.33 -6.97
CA ILE A 237 -9.77 -13.54 -6.08
C ILE A 237 -9.42 -14.34 -4.83
N LYS A 238 -10.41 -15.01 -4.23
CA LYS A 238 -10.19 -15.94 -3.11
C LYS A 238 -9.21 -17.04 -3.50
N LYS A 239 -9.41 -17.66 -4.67
CA LYS A 239 -8.52 -18.71 -5.17
C LYS A 239 -7.08 -18.20 -5.40
N ALA A 240 -6.92 -17.00 -5.95
CA ALA A 240 -5.61 -16.38 -6.13
C ALA A 240 -4.90 -16.16 -4.78
N ALA A 241 -5.61 -15.59 -3.80
CA ALA A 241 -5.08 -15.39 -2.46
C ALA A 241 -4.73 -16.72 -1.77
N GLU A 242 -5.55 -17.76 -1.93
CA GLU A 242 -5.29 -19.09 -1.40
C GLU A 242 -4.00 -19.71 -1.97
N LEU A 243 -3.78 -19.58 -3.28
CA LEU A 243 -2.59 -20.11 -3.95
C LEU A 243 -1.32 -19.38 -3.48
N VAL A 244 -1.36 -18.05 -3.38
CA VAL A 244 -0.26 -17.26 -2.81
C VAL A 244 0.03 -17.68 -1.36
N ASN A 245 -1.02 -17.89 -0.57
CA ASN A 245 -0.88 -18.35 0.80
C ASN A 245 -0.20 -19.73 0.87
N ILE A 246 -0.62 -20.69 0.04
CA ILE A 246 0.03 -22.01 -0.08
C ILE A 246 1.51 -21.89 -0.40
N ILE A 247 1.88 -21.05 -1.37
CA ILE A 247 3.29 -20.84 -1.73
C ILE A 247 4.07 -20.36 -0.50
N VAL A 248 3.57 -19.35 0.20
CA VAL A 248 4.26 -18.73 1.33
C VAL A 248 4.33 -19.66 2.54
N TRP A 249 3.23 -20.26 2.99
CA TRP A 249 3.27 -21.06 4.21
C TRP A 249 4.03 -22.38 4.00
N VAL A 250 3.94 -23.00 2.82
CA VAL A 250 4.70 -24.25 2.55
C VAL A 250 6.20 -23.97 2.45
N THR A 251 6.60 -22.85 1.82
CA THR A 251 8.01 -22.45 1.78
C THR A 251 8.53 -22.06 3.16
N ASN A 252 7.72 -21.39 3.97
CA ASN A 252 8.02 -21.12 5.38
C ASN A 252 8.26 -22.44 6.13
N ASP A 253 7.33 -23.40 6.07
CA ASP A 253 7.46 -24.70 6.74
C ASP A 253 8.75 -25.45 6.33
N ILE A 254 9.17 -25.36 5.07
CA ILE A 254 10.44 -25.94 4.59
C ILE A 254 11.64 -25.30 5.30
N VAL A 255 11.70 -23.96 5.37
CA VAL A 255 12.87 -23.24 5.90
C VAL A 255 12.87 -23.14 7.43
N SER A 256 11.70 -23.11 8.05
CA SER A 256 11.52 -22.99 9.49
C SER A 256 11.58 -24.33 10.21
N ALA A 257 11.37 -25.46 9.52
CA ALA A 257 11.33 -26.80 10.11
C ALA A 257 12.50 -27.09 11.05
N ARG A 258 13.73 -26.66 10.71
CA ARG A 258 14.89 -26.86 11.59
C ARG A 258 14.70 -26.18 12.94
N GLN A 259 14.29 -24.91 12.94
CA GLN A 259 14.13 -24.11 14.15
C GLN A 259 12.94 -24.61 14.98
N GLU A 260 11.81 -24.85 14.33
CA GLU A 260 10.58 -25.32 14.97
C GLU A 260 10.78 -26.70 15.64
N LEU A 261 11.44 -27.65 14.95
CA LEU A 261 11.77 -28.95 15.53
C LEU A 261 12.71 -28.86 16.74
N GLN A 262 13.62 -27.89 16.78
CA GLN A 262 14.47 -27.64 17.94
C GLN A 262 13.68 -27.11 19.13
N CYS A 263 12.63 -26.32 18.88
CA CYS A 263 11.66 -25.88 19.86
C CYS A 263 10.59 -26.96 20.19
N LYS A 264 10.68 -28.16 19.58
CA LYS A 264 9.74 -29.28 19.72
C LYS A 264 8.34 -29.02 19.15
N HIS A 265 8.21 -28.09 18.22
CA HIS A 265 6.99 -27.88 17.45
C HIS A 265 6.85 -28.97 16.37
N LEU A 266 5.64 -29.55 16.27
CA LEU A 266 5.28 -30.55 15.24
C LEU A 266 4.18 -30.03 14.30
N ASP A 267 3.67 -28.85 14.55
CA ASP A 267 2.74 -28.06 13.74
C ASP A 267 3.43 -27.46 12.50
N ASN A 268 4.11 -28.33 11.76
CA ASN A 268 4.83 -28.04 10.52
C ASN A 268 4.56 -29.16 9.52
N LEU A 269 4.35 -28.84 8.24
CA LEU A 269 4.07 -29.84 7.20
C LEU A 269 5.13 -30.94 7.11
N ILE A 270 6.40 -30.62 7.28
CA ILE A 270 7.52 -31.54 7.09
C ILE A 270 7.47 -32.73 8.08
N PRO A 271 7.48 -32.55 9.41
CA PRO A 271 7.33 -33.66 10.34
C PRO A 271 5.97 -34.35 10.24
N LEU A 272 4.90 -33.64 9.90
CA LEU A 272 3.58 -34.24 9.71
C LEU A 272 3.55 -35.20 8.50
N LEU A 273 4.22 -34.85 7.39
CA LEU A 273 4.38 -35.74 6.24
C LEU A 273 5.17 -37.00 6.62
N VAL A 274 6.27 -36.85 7.36
CA VAL A 274 7.06 -37.99 7.87
C VAL A 274 6.21 -38.90 8.74
N HIS A 275 5.40 -38.34 9.64
CA HIS A 275 4.54 -39.11 10.53
C HIS A 275 3.42 -39.84 9.78
N HIS A 276 2.60 -39.10 9.03
CA HIS A 276 1.36 -39.63 8.43
C HIS A 276 1.58 -40.46 7.18
N ARG A 277 2.66 -40.20 6.42
CA ARG A 277 2.96 -40.94 5.18
C ARG A 277 4.09 -41.94 5.33
N GLY A 278 4.81 -41.94 6.46
CA GLY A 278 5.93 -42.84 6.69
C GLY A 278 7.11 -42.61 5.75
N ILE A 279 7.23 -41.42 5.16
CA ILE A 279 8.29 -41.06 4.23
C ILE A 279 9.50 -40.45 4.96
N THR A 280 10.64 -40.39 4.28
CA THR A 280 11.85 -39.73 4.80
C THR A 280 11.69 -38.21 4.83
N LEU A 281 12.50 -37.52 5.63
CA LEU A 281 12.53 -36.05 5.65
C LEU A 281 12.83 -35.45 4.27
N GLN A 282 13.76 -36.04 3.51
CA GLN A 282 14.07 -35.55 2.16
C GLN A 282 12.90 -35.74 1.20
N GLU A 283 12.11 -36.79 1.36
CA GLU A 283 10.87 -37.00 0.59
C GLU A 283 9.79 -35.99 0.98
N ALA A 284 9.67 -35.68 2.27
CA ALA A 284 8.75 -34.66 2.77
C ALA A 284 9.10 -33.26 2.19
N ILE A 285 10.38 -32.87 2.18
CA ILE A 285 10.85 -31.63 1.54
C ILE A 285 10.52 -31.61 0.05
N ARG A 286 10.78 -32.72 -0.66
CA ARG A 286 10.43 -32.84 -2.09
C ARG A 286 8.94 -32.74 -2.34
N GLU A 287 8.11 -33.28 -1.45
CA GLU A 287 6.66 -33.17 -1.57
C GLU A 287 6.16 -31.75 -1.31
N ALA A 288 6.62 -31.12 -0.23
CA ALA A 288 6.33 -29.71 0.05
C ALA A 288 6.72 -28.80 -1.13
N SER A 289 7.89 -29.04 -1.72
CA SER A 289 8.36 -28.28 -2.90
C SER A 289 7.44 -28.46 -4.12
N LYS A 290 6.89 -29.67 -4.32
CA LYS A 290 5.89 -29.91 -5.39
C LYS A 290 4.58 -29.18 -5.11
N ILE A 291 4.14 -29.12 -3.86
CA ILE A 291 2.95 -28.37 -3.46
C ILE A 291 3.14 -26.88 -3.77
N THR A 292 4.28 -26.30 -3.40
CA THR A 292 4.64 -24.91 -3.74
C THR A 292 4.64 -24.67 -5.24
N HIS A 293 5.35 -25.49 -6.02
CA HIS A 293 5.46 -25.31 -7.46
C HIS A 293 4.11 -25.49 -8.16
N GLN A 294 3.28 -26.44 -7.72
CA GLN A 294 1.94 -26.60 -8.27
C GLN A 294 1.05 -25.39 -7.97
N ALA A 295 1.11 -24.84 -6.76
CA ALA A 295 0.35 -23.64 -6.43
C ALA A 295 0.77 -22.42 -7.28
N TYR A 296 2.05 -22.33 -7.63
CA TYR A 296 2.54 -21.36 -8.62
C TYR A 296 1.93 -21.59 -10.00
N LEU A 297 1.99 -22.82 -10.54
CA LEU A 297 1.41 -23.14 -11.85
C LEU A 297 -0.10 -22.86 -11.91
N ASP A 298 -0.83 -23.21 -10.85
CA ASP A 298 -2.27 -22.94 -10.72
C ASP A 298 -2.56 -21.43 -10.69
N PHE A 299 -1.64 -20.62 -10.14
CA PHE A 299 -1.80 -19.16 -10.11
C PHE A 299 -1.57 -18.57 -11.51
N GLU A 300 -0.54 -19.02 -12.22
CA GLU A 300 -0.27 -18.60 -13.60
C GLU A 300 -1.43 -18.94 -14.54
N GLU A 301 -2.08 -20.11 -14.36
CA GLU A 301 -3.27 -20.48 -15.12
C GLU A 301 -4.49 -19.60 -14.79
N LEU A 302 -4.56 -19.10 -13.56
CA LEU A 302 -5.63 -18.22 -13.10
C LEU A 302 -5.43 -16.77 -13.55
N GLU A 303 -4.20 -16.31 -13.74
CA GLU A 303 -3.86 -14.92 -14.05
C GLU A 303 -4.67 -14.35 -15.25
N PRO A 304 -4.77 -15.01 -16.42
CA PRO A 304 -5.57 -14.48 -17.53
C PRO A 304 -7.06 -14.30 -17.16
N GLN A 305 -7.59 -15.14 -16.28
CA GLN A 305 -8.98 -15.04 -15.83
C GLN A 305 -9.17 -13.86 -14.87
N LEU A 306 -8.16 -13.56 -14.04
CA LEU A 306 -8.15 -12.38 -13.17
C LEU A 306 -8.07 -11.10 -14.00
N MET A 307 -7.23 -11.08 -15.03
CA MET A 307 -7.13 -9.95 -15.96
C MET A 307 -8.46 -9.73 -16.69
N GLN A 308 -9.05 -10.80 -17.24
CA GLN A 308 -10.36 -10.71 -17.91
C GLN A 308 -11.49 -10.30 -16.95
N LEU A 309 -11.45 -10.74 -15.69
CA LEU A 309 -12.38 -10.30 -14.65
C LEU A 309 -12.25 -8.79 -14.41
N GLY A 310 -11.02 -8.28 -14.30
CA GLY A 310 -10.75 -6.85 -14.20
C GLY A 310 -11.37 -6.09 -15.36
N GLU A 311 -11.10 -6.51 -16.59
CA GLU A 311 -11.67 -5.93 -17.81
C GLU A 311 -13.20 -5.93 -17.82
N ASN A 312 -13.83 -7.06 -17.51
CA ASN A 312 -15.28 -7.19 -17.41
C ASN A 312 -15.91 -6.34 -16.30
N ARG A 313 -15.09 -5.83 -15.37
CA ARG A 313 -15.50 -4.95 -14.27
C ARG A 313 -15.06 -3.49 -14.51
N GLY A 314 -14.60 -3.17 -15.72
CA GLY A 314 -14.23 -1.83 -16.14
C GLY A 314 -12.81 -1.40 -15.73
N ALA A 315 -11.96 -2.33 -15.27
CA ALA A 315 -10.54 -2.06 -15.11
C ALA A 315 -9.86 -2.18 -16.49
N SER A 316 -9.01 -1.23 -16.85
CA SER A 316 -8.22 -1.32 -18.08
C SER A 316 -6.76 -1.06 -17.73
N LEU A 317 -5.88 -1.96 -18.15
CA LEU A 317 -4.45 -1.80 -17.99
C LEU A 317 -3.99 -0.72 -18.97
N ILE A 318 -3.60 0.45 -18.45
CA ILE A 318 -2.96 1.48 -19.26
C ILE A 318 -1.46 1.32 -19.04
N GLY A 319 -0.72 0.92 -20.08
CA GLY A 319 0.73 0.83 -20.01
C GLY A 319 1.37 2.15 -19.58
N HIS A 320 2.55 2.09 -18.96
CA HIS A 320 3.27 3.25 -18.40
C HIS A 320 3.63 4.36 -19.42
N ASN A 321 3.44 4.12 -20.72
CA ASN A 321 3.52 5.13 -21.76
C ASN A 321 2.19 5.13 -22.51
N VAL A 322 1.38 6.17 -22.34
CA VAL A 322 0.12 6.34 -23.07
C VAL A 322 0.43 6.49 -24.56
N LYS A 323 0.40 5.39 -25.31
CA LYS A 323 0.51 5.41 -26.77
C LYS A 323 -0.87 5.68 -27.36
N SER A 324 -0.91 6.18 -28.59
CA SER A 324 -2.17 6.39 -29.34
C SER A 324 -3.02 5.12 -29.45
N ALA A 325 -2.40 3.93 -29.44
CA ALA A 325 -3.08 2.64 -29.41
C ALA A 325 -3.82 2.39 -28.08
N ASP A 326 -3.23 2.77 -26.94
CA ASP A 326 -3.82 2.58 -25.60
C ASP A 326 -5.05 3.48 -25.42
N ILE A 327 -5.01 4.69 -26.00
CA ILE A 327 -6.13 5.64 -25.99
C ILE A 327 -7.33 5.09 -26.79
N LYS A 328 -7.10 4.42 -27.92
CA LYS A 328 -8.17 3.78 -28.71
C LYS A 328 -8.79 2.59 -27.98
N ALA A 329 -7.96 1.72 -27.40
CA ALA A 329 -8.43 0.59 -26.60
C ALA A 329 -9.27 1.06 -25.41
N ALA A 330 -8.85 2.14 -24.74
CA ALA A 330 -9.61 2.75 -23.66
C ALA A 330 -10.99 3.25 -24.13
N VAL A 331 -11.08 3.88 -25.32
CA VAL A 331 -12.36 4.34 -25.87
C VAL A 331 -13.27 3.18 -26.26
N GLU A 332 -12.74 2.11 -26.86
CA GLU A 332 -13.52 0.92 -27.19
C GLU A 332 -14.07 0.24 -25.94
N SER A 333 -13.23 0.05 -24.93
CA SER A 333 -13.60 -0.50 -23.61
C SER A 333 -14.70 0.34 -22.95
N VAL A 334 -14.48 1.65 -22.81
CA VAL A 334 -15.47 2.55 -22.19
C VAL A 334 -16.76 2.62 -23.01
N SER A 335 -16.67 2.62 -24.35
CA SER A 335 -17.86 2.61 -25.21
C SER A 335 -18.69 1.35 -25.01
N LYS A 336 -18.06 0.18 -24.86
CA LYS A 336 -18.75 -1.10 -24.62
C LYS A 336 -19.48 -1.08 -23.28
N GLU A 337 -18.79 -0.68 -22.22
CA GLU A 337 -19.33 -0.68 -20.85
C GLU A 337 -20.43 0.36 -20.63
N THR A 338 -20.33 1.51 -21.30
CA THR A 338 -21.27 2.62 -21.10
C THR A 338 -22.44 2.63 -22.07
N GLY A 339 -22.53 1.63 -22.96
CA GLY A 339 -23.48 1.65 -24.08
C GLY A 339 -23.24 2.83 -25.04
N GLY A 340 -21.99 3.32 -25.08
CA GLY A 340 -21.56 4.44 -25.92
C GLY A 340 -21.89 5.83 -25.38
N ILE A 341 -22.12 6.00 -24.07
CA ILE A 341 -22.53 7.27 -23.45
C ILE A 341 -21.71 7.55 -22.18
N ILE A 342 -20.95 8.65 -22.15
CA ILE A 342 -20.23 9.08 -20.95
C ILE A 342 -20.90 10.31 -20.33
N ASN A 343 -21.26 10.23 -19.05
CA ASN A 343 -21.90 11.34 -18.35
C ASN A 343 -20.92 12.39 -17.82
N TYR A 344 -19.72 11.98 -17.42
CA TYR A 344 -18.69 12.89 -16.91
C TYR A 344 -17.33 12.38 -17.36
N PHE A 345 -16.49 13.27 -17.90
CA PHE A 345 -15.12 12.94 -18.26
C PHE A 345 -14.15 13.86 -17.53
N ILE A 346 -13.27 13.25 -16.74
CA ILE A 346 -12.31 13.95 -15.88
C ILE A 346 -10.91 13.64 -16.37
N SER A 347 -10.30 14.57 -17.11
CA SER A 347 -8.86 14.54 -17.38
C SER A 347 -8.13 15.21 -16.21
N ASN A 348 -7.34 14.41 -15.49
CA ASN A 348 -6.42 14.90 -14.46
C ASN A 348 -4.97 14.57 -14.84
N VAL A 349 -4.67 14.61 -16.14
CA VAL A 349 -3.32 14.42 -16.66
C VAL A 349 -2.56 15.72 -16.46
N GLY A 350 -1.51 15.67 -15.64
CA GLY A 350 -0.72 16.84 -15.30
C GLY A 350 0.40 16.47 -14.35
N ARG A 351 1.64 16.81 -14.71
CA ARG A 351 2.82 16.60 -13.87
C ARG A 351 3.39 17.95 -13.45
N ASN A 352 3.64 18.10 -12.15
CA ASN A 352 4.36 19.25 -11.62
C ASN A 352 5.85 19.04 -11.84
N HIS A 353 6.55 20.14 -12.10
CA HIS A 353 8.01 20.16 -12.19
C HIS A 353 8.52 21.45 -11.56
N PHE A 354 9.64 21.32 -10.85
CA PHE A 354 10.26 22.44 -10.14
C PHE A 354 11.74 22.41 -10.46
N MET A 355 12.23 23.44 -11.13
CA MET A 355 13.66 23.69 -11.33
C MET A 355 13.86 25.17 -11.64
N PRO A 356 14.98 25.80 -11.24
CA PRO A 356 15.37 27.07 -11.84
C PRO A 356 15.56 26.88 -13.36
N ILE A 357 15.00 27.79 -14.16
CA ILE A 357 15.01 27.66 -15.63
C ILE A 357 16.43 27.52 -16.20
N LEU A 358 17.44 28.16 -15.58
CA LEU A 358 18.83 28.05 -16.06
C LEU A 358 19.49 26.69 -15.73
N ASP A 359 18.93 25.92 -14.79
CA ASP A 359 19.40 24.58 -14.44
C ASP A 359 18.55 23.48 -15.09
N GLU A 360 17.62 23.86 -15.95
CA GLU A 360 16.60 22.98 -16.51
C GLU A 360 17.15 22.09 -17.63
N ASP A 361 16.67 20.84 -17.68
CA ASP A 361 16.90 19.95 -18.81
C ASP A 361 15.79 20.09 -19.85
N LEU A 362 16.17 20.45 -21.08
CA LEU A 362 15.22 20.67 -22.16
C LEU A 362 14.46 19.40 -22.57
N ASP A 363 15.04 18.22 -22.40
CA ASP A 363 14.32 16.96 -22.68
C ASP A 363 13.25 16.69 -21.63
N THR A 364 13.55 16.96 -20.36
CA THR A 364 12.57 16.98 -19.27
C THR A 364 11.41 17.95 -19.57
N VAL A 365 11.71 19.18 -20.01
CA VAL A 365 10.69 20.17 -20.40
C VAL A 365 9.83 19.68 -21.56
N ARG A 366 10.43 19.09 -22.60
CA ARG A 366 9.68 18.53 -23.74
C ARG A 366 8.70 17.46 -23.28
N ASN A 367 9.14 16.52 -22.44
CA ASN A 367 8.29 15.46 -21.90
C ASN A 367 7.15 16.01 -21.02
N LEU A 368 7.42 17.06 -20.23
CA LEU A 368 6.39 17.75 -19.46
C LEU A 368 5.36 18.42 -20.37
N PHE A 369 5.81 19.03 -21.47
CA PHE A 369 4.91 19.62 -22.44
C PHE A 369 4.03 18.55 -23.10
N GLU A 370 4.60 17.44 -23.55
CA GLU A 370 3.85 16.28 -24.08
C GLU A 370 2.76 15.78 -23.11
N THR A 371 3.09 15.71 -21.82
CA THR A 371 2.16 15.26 -20.78
C THR A 371 1.07 16.29 -20.48
N ASN A 372 1.43 17.56 -20.37
CA ASN A 372 0.53 18.60 -19.87
C ASN A 372 -0.25 19.32 -20.97
N PHE A 373 0.15 19.20 -22.24
CA PHE A 373 -0.46 19.94 -23.36
C PHE A 373 -1.05 19.04 -24.46
N PRO A 374 -0.28 18.27 -25.26
CA PRO A 374 -0.85 17.36 -26.26
C PRO A 374 -1.71 16.23 -25.68
N ALA A 375 -1.32 15.62 -24.55
CA ALA A 375 -2.05 14.47 -24.03
C ALA A 375 -3.52 14.78 -23.64
N PRO A 376 -3.84 15.89 -22.95
CA PRO A 376 -5.23 16.29 -22.73
C PRO A 376 -6.03 16.50 -24.03
N ILE A 377 -5.42 17.09 -25.07
CA ILE A 377 -6.06 17.28 -26.38
C ILE A 377 -6.38 15.92 -27.00
N ALA A 378 -5.40 15.02 -27.05
CA ALA A 378 -5.58 13.68 -27.62
C ALA A 378 -6.67 12.89 -26.89
N LEU A 379 -6.71 12.97 -25.56
CA LEU A 379 -7.77 12.36 -24.75
C LEU A 379 -9.14 12.95 -25.09
N THR A 380 -9.28 14.28 -25.10
CA THR A 380 -10.56 14.93 -25.44
C THR A 380 -11.02 14.58 -26.86
N GLN A 381 -10.12 14.60 -27.85
CA GLN A 381 -10.44 14.20 -29.22
C GLN A 381 -10.96 12.76 -29.31
N THR A 382 -10.33 11.85 -28.58
CA THR A 382 -10.69 10.43 -28.67
C THR A 382 -12.03 10.14 -28.00
N PHE A 383 -12.35 10.80 -26.89
CA PHE A 383 -13.63 10.65 -26.20
C PHE A 383 -14.76 11.55 -26.74
N ALA A 384 -14.47 12.45 -27.69
CA ALA A 384 -15.42 13.46 -28.18
C ALA A 384 -16.75 12.85 -28.64
N LEU A 385 -16.73 11.77 -29.43
CA LEU A 385 -17.95 11.13 -29.93
C LEU A 385 -18.84 10.54 -28.82
N LEU A 386 -18.24 10.05 -27.74
CA LEU A 386 -18.99 9.53 -26.58
C LEU A 386 -19.57 10.67 -25.74
N LEU A 387 -18.89 11.80 -25.70
CA LEU A 387 -19.30 13.01 -24.96
C LEU A 387 -20.45 13.75 -25.64
N THR A 388 -20.41 13.90 -26.96
CA THR A 388 -21.45 14.61 -27.71
C THR A 388 -22.79 13.89 -27.70
N LYS A 389 -22.80 12.54 -27.67
CA LYS A 389 -24.01 11.74 -27.51
C LYS A 389 -24.74 11.99 -26.18
N ALA A 390 -24.00 12.32 -25.13
CA ALA A 390 -24.55 12.53 -23.79
C ALA A 390 -25.03 13.97 -23.53
N LYS A 391 -24.46 14.96 -24.25
CA LYS A 391 -24.55 16.41 -23.96
C LYS A 391 -24.10 16.77 -22.53
N ARG A 392 -22.86 16.45 -22.12
CA ARG A 392 -22.42 16.52 -20.70
C ARG A 392 -21.02 17.10 -20.45
N THR A 393 -20.52 17.05 -19.21
CA THR A 393 -19.39 17.86 -18.72
C THR A 393 -18.01 17.21 -18.86
N VAL A 394 -17.05 17.98 -19.37
CA VAL A 394 -15.63 17.65 -19.54
C VAL A 394 -14.77 18.50 -18.59
N ARG A 395 -13.68 17.92 -18.06
CA ARG A 395 -12.69 18.57 -17.21
C ARG A 395 -11.26 18.36 -17.73
N SER A 396 -10.41 19.40 -17.67
CA SER A 396 -8.95 19.34 -17.91
C SER A 396 -8.20 20.37 -17.05
N LEU A 397 -6.87 20.17 -16.89
CA LEU A 397 -5.90 21.19 -16.44
C LEU A 397 -5.37 21.97 -17.67
N GLU A 398 -5.10 23.28 -17.54
CA GLU A 398 -5.10 24.26 -18.65
C GLU A 398 -3.79 24.53 -19.41
N ILE A 399 -3.92 24.58 -20.75
CA ILE A 399 -3.55 25.70 -21.67
C ILE A 399 -4.60 25.81 -22.80
N VAL A 400 -5.32 24.72 -23.14
CA VAL A 400 -6.34 24.65 -24.22
C VAL A 400 -7.80 24.69 -23.77
N ALA A 401 -8.07 24.80 -22.47
CA ALA A 401 -9.43 24.60 -21.94
C ALA A 401 -10.46 25.58 -22.51
N GLU A 402 -10.14 26.87 -22.62
CA GLU A 402 -11.05 27.85 -23.23
C GLU A 402 -11.36 27.53 -24.69
N THR A 403 -10.39 27.02 -25.45
CA THR A 403 -10.62 26.60 -26.85
C THR A 403 -11.56 25.41 -26.90
N LEU A 404 -11.31 24.37 -26.11
CA LEU A 404 -12.18 23.19 -26.02
C LEU A 404 -13.58 23.56 -25.53
N ARG A 405 -13.72 24.52 -24.61
CA ARG A 405 -15.02 25.01 -24.14
C ARG A 405 -15.85 25.59 -25.28
N PHE A 406 -15.27 26.43 -26.12
CA PHE A 406 -15.98 27.01 -27.26
C PHE A 406 -16.26 25.98 -28.35
N GLU A 407 -15.33 25.06 -28.62
CA GLU A 407 -15.48 24.03 -29.65
C GLU A 407 -16.56 22.99 -29.28
N LEU A 408 -16.65 22.61 -28.01
CA LEU A 408 -17.56 21.56 -27.54
C LEU A 408 -18.97 22.08 -27.21
N ALA A 409 -19.12 23.37 -26.89
CA ALA A 409 -20.40 23.96 -26.51
C ALA A 409 -21.54 23.78 -27.56
N PRO A 410 -21.31 23.94 -28.89
CA PRO A 410 -22.34 23.69 -29.90
C PRO A 410 -22.89 22.26 -29.91
N PHE A 411 -22.11 21.29 -29.41
CA PHE A 411 -22.51 19.90 -29.29
C PHE A 411 -23.21 19.57 -27.96
N GLY A 412 -23.50 20.59 -27.14
CA GLY A 412 -24.15 20.45 -25.84
C GLY A 412 -23.25 19.88 -24.75
N VAL A 413 -21.93 19.89 -24.96
CA VAL A 413 -20.93 19.43 -24.00
C VAL A 413 -20.45 20.62 -23.18
N ASP A 414 -20.63 20.55 -21.86
CA ASP A 414 -20.19 21.58 -20.93
C ASP A 414 -18.71 21.39 -20.63
N PHE A 415 -17.91 22.44 -20.62
CA PHE A 415 -16.51 22.33 -20.22
C PHE A 415 -16.29 23.11 -18.92
N LEU A 416 -15.78 22.42 -17.91
CA LEU A 416 -15.39 22.98 -16.62
C LEU A 416 -13.89 22.86 -16.43
N GLU A 417 -13.24 24.00 -16.47
CA GLU A 417 -11.85 24.14 -16.14
C GLU A 417 -11.68 24.35 -14.64
N ILE A 418 -10.71 23.67 -14.03
CA ILE A 418 -10.47 23.77 -12.59
C ILE A 418 -9.12 24.40 -12.33
N VAL A 419 -9.15 25.56 -11.69
CA VAL A 419 -7.95 26.23 -11.19
C VAL A 419 -7.83 25.95 -9.69
N ALA A 420 -6.96 25.02 -9.36
CA ALA A 420 -6.72 24.59 -7.99
C ALA A 420 -5.77 25.55 -7.26
N GLY A 421 -6.16 25.99 -6.07
CA GLY A 421 -5.26 26.59 -5.09
C GLY A 421 -4.45 25.52 -4.34
N GLY A 422 -3.89 25.90 -3.19
CA GLY A 422 -3.18 24.97 -2.29
C GLY A 422 -4.12 23.88 -1.75
N VAL A 423 -3.90 22.64 -2.18
CA VAL A 423 -4.65 21.45 -1.75
C VAL A 423 -3.65 20.37 -1.32
N LYS A 424 -3.97 19.61 -0.27
CA LYS A 424 -3.19 18.43 0.10
C LYS A 424 -3.39 17.36 -0.98
N THR A 425 -2.39 17.15 -1.83
CA THR A 425 -2.44 16.17 -2.92
C THR A 425 -1.15 15.35 -2.95
N GLN A 426 -1.18 14.22 -3.65
CA GLN A 426 0.02 13.41 -3.92
C GLN A 426 0.89 14.00 -5.05
N GLY A 427 0.57 15.19 -5.58
CA GLY A 427 1.22 15.76 -6.76
C GLY A 427 2.69 16.21 -6.56
N GLN A 428 3.24 16.07 -5.36
CA GLN A 428 4.62 16.45 -5.01
C GLN A 428 5.40 15.31 -4.32
N THR A 429 4.80 14.12 -4.13
CA THR A 429 5.45 13.04 -3.38
C THR A 429 6.64 12.42 -4.09
N TYR A 430 6.72 12.53 -5.42
CA TYR A 430 7.85 12.07 -6.23
C TYR A 430 9.05 13.05 -6.22
N LEU A 431 9.00 14.15 -5.47
CA LEU A 431 10.07 15.14 -5.36
C LEU A 431 10.83 15.06 -4.03
N GLY A 432 10.68 13.96 -3.28
CA GLY A 432 11.31 13.75 -1.96
C GLY A 432 12.83 13.89 -1.97
N ASN A 433 13.48 13.49 -3.06
CA ASN A 433 14.94 13.56 -3.24
C ASN A 433 15.40 14.77 -4.08
N PHE A 434 14.52 15.77 -4.25
CA PHE A 434 14.83 16.95 -5.07
C PHE A 434 16.10 17.66 -4.59
N ASN A 435 17.04 17.87 -5.51
CA ASN A 435 18.26 18.64 -5.30
C ASN A 435 18.61 19.44 -6.55
N LEU A 436 19.16 20.64 -6.35
CA LEU A 436 19.77 21.41 -7.43
C LEU A 436 21.10 20.78 -7.85
N LEU A 437 21.47 20.99 -9.12
CA LEU A 437 22.79 20.67 -9.66
C LEU A 437 23.91 21.26 -8.76
N GLU A 438 25.06 20.59 -8.69
CA GLU A 438 26.18 21.05 -7.85
C GLU A 438 26.67 22.43 -8.28
N GLN A 439 26.73 22.65 -9.60
CA GLN A 439 27.15 23.89 -10.26
C GLN A 439 26.04 24.93 -10.43
N SER A 440 24.87 24.73 -9.82
CA SER A 440 23.74 25.65 -9.92
C SER A 440 24.09 27.05 -9.41
N LEU A 441 23.75 28.09 -10.18
CA LEU A 441 23.85 29.48 -9.74
C LEU A 441 22.91 29.80 -8.56
N TYR A 442 21.94 28.94 -8.29
CA TYR A 442 20.92 29.09 -7.25
C TYR A 442 21.23 28.28 -5.99
N LYS A 443 22.44 27.70 -5.88
CA LYS A 443 22.81 26.82 -4.75
C LYS A 443 22.56 27.46 -3.38
N SER A 444 22.81 28.77 -3.25
CA SER A 444 22.58 29.54 -2.01
C SER A 444 21.12 29.57 -1.55
N ILE A 445 20.16 29.46 -2.47
CA ILE A 445 18.72 29.39 -2.19
C ILE A 445 18.14 28.00 -2.46
N GLY A 446 18.98 26.99 -2.67
CA GLY A 446 18.55 25.65 -3.06
C GLY A 446 17.60 25.00 -2.05
N TYR A 447 17.77 25.32 -0.76
CA TYR A 447 16.86 24.87 0.28
C TYR A 447 15.43 25.42 0.10
N VAL A 448 15.27 26.67 -0.36
CA VAL A 448 13.95 27.29 -0.61
C VAL A 448 13.26 26.59 -1.78
N VAL A 449 14.01 26.35 -2.86
CA VAL A 449 13.49 25.65 -4.04
C VAL A 449 13.07 24.22 -3.67
N ALA A 450 13.89 23.52 -2.87
CA ALA A 450 13.58 22.18 -2.39
C ALA A 450 12.36 22.14 -1.47
N MET A 451 12.23 23.07 -0.52
CA MET A 451 11.04 23.16 0.33
C MET A 451 9.77 23.31 -0.50
N ARG A 452 9.79 24.19 -1.51
CA ARG A 452 8.64 24.39 -2.39
C ARG A 452 8.34 23.17 -3.27
N ALA A 453 9.37 22.56 -3.87
CA ALA A 453 9.23 21.36 -4.69
C ALA A 453 8.58 20.22 -3.88
N GLN A 454 8.95 20.09 -2.61
CA GLN A 454 8.47 19.06 -1.68
C GLN A 454 7.15 19.43 -0.97
N GLY A 455 6.61 20.63 -1.19
CA GLY A 455 5.38 21.08 -0.53
C GLY A 455 5.53 21.40 0.96
N LYS A 456 6.75 21.75 1.39
CA LYS A 456 7.14 22.05 2.79
C LYS A 456 7.33 23.54 3.06
N GLU A 457 6.86 24.41 2.17
CA GLU A 457 6.98 25.86 2.26
C GLU A 457 6.17 26.52 3.40
N GLY A 458 5.39 25.74 4.16
CA GLY A 458 4.63 26.21 5.32
C GLY A 458 3.27 26.84 5.00
N GLU A 459 2.92 26.96 3.72
CA GLU A 459 1.64 27.53 3.29
C GLU A 459 0.47 26.59 3.64
N PRO A 460 -0.64 27.12 4.18
CA PRO A 460 -1.82 26.32 4.49
C PRO A 460 -2.39 25.71 3.21
N ARG A 461 -2.93 24.49 3.33
CA ARG A 461 -3.52 23.75 2.22
C ARG A 461 -4.86 23.17 2.63
N MET A 462 -5.83 23.27 1.73
CA MET A 462 -7.16 22.71 1.91
C MET A 462 -7.10 21.18 1.95
N GLU A 463 -7.96 20.56 2.76
CA GLU A 463 -8.11 19.12 2.80
C GLU A 463 -8.62 18.57 1.47
N THR A 464 -8.04 17.44 1.01
CA THR A 464 -8.34 16.85 -0.31
C THR A 464 -9.82 16.56 -0.48
N ARG A 465 -10.47 16.04 0.56
CA ARG A 465 -11.88 15.62 0.53
C ARG A 465 -12.83 16.81 0.44
N GLU A 466 -12.51 17.91 1.12
CA GLU A 466 -13.29 19.14 1.07
C GLU A 466 -13.23 19.73 -0.34
N TYR A 467 -12.01 19.87 -0.88
CA TYR A 467 -11.78 20.33 -2.24
C TYR A 467 -12.53 19.47 -3.28
N ALA A 468 -12.39 18.14 -3.20
CA ALA A 468 -13.05 17.21 -4.11
C ALA A 468 -14.58 17.31 -4.02
N THR A 469 -15.15 17.51 -2.83
CA THR A 469 -16.59 17.68 -2.63
C THR A 469 -17.12 18.91 -3.37
N ALA A 470 -16.39 20.04 -3.29
CA ALA A 470 -16.77 21.26 -3.99
C ALA A 470 -16.66 21.11 -5.51
N VAL A 471 -15.58 20.47 -5.99
CA VAL A 471 -15.40 20.18 -7.42
C VAL A 471 -16.52 19.28 -7.95
N VAL A 472 -16.84 18.19 -7.26
CA VAL A 472 -17.94 17.29 -7.65
C VAL A 472 -19.27 18.03 -7.66
N LYS A 473 -19.52 18.92 -6.68
CA LYS A 473 -20.71 19.76 -6.66
C LYS A 473 -20.80 20.63 -7.92
N ALA A 474 -19.72 21.33 -8.28
CA ALA A 474 -19.67 22.18 -9.47
C ALA A 474 -19.93 21.39 -10.77
N ILE A 475 -19.35 20.19 -10.88
CA ILE A 475 -19.58 19.28 -12.01
C ILE A 475 -21.07 18.87 -12.07
N LYS A 476 -21.65 18.44 -10.95
CA LYS A 476 -23.07 18.02 -10.90
C LYS A 476 -24.04 19.15 -11.19
N THR A 477 -23.68 20.39 -10.85
CA THR A 477 -24.47 21.58 -11.18
C THR A 477 -24.24 22.10 -12.59
N ARG A 478 -23.43 21.41 -13.41
CA ARG A 478 -23.09 21.80 -14.79
C ARG A 478 -22.50 23.20 -14.88
N THR A 479 -21.66 23.57 -13.91
CA THR A 479 -20.88 24.82 -13.99
C THR A 479 -19.97 24.75 -15.22
N THR A 480 -19.88 25.84 -15.98
CA THR A 480 -19.03 25.97 -17.18
C THR A 480 -18.02 27.10 -17.00
N GLY A 481 -16.92 27.05 -17.76
CA GLY A 481 -15.84 28.02 -17.66
C GLY A 481 -14.87 27.69 -16.52
N ARG A 482 -14.30 28.72 -15.88
CA ARG A 482 -13.27 28.57 -14.84
C ARG A 482 -13.84 28.45 -13.44
N PHE A 483 -13.55 27.34 -12.77
CA PHE A 483 -13.82 27.14 -11.36
C PHE A 483 -12.53 27.25 -10.54
N TRP A 484 -12.40 28.37 -9.84
CA TRP A 484 -11.28 28.63 -8.94
C TRP A 484 -11.65 28.14 -7.55
N TYR A 485 -10.86 27.23 -6.97
CA TYR A 485 -11.14 26.70 -5.65
C TYR A 485 -9.88 26.15 -4.97
N GLY A 486 -9.86 26.11 -3.64
CA GLY A 486 -8.70 25.71 -2.85
C GLY A 486 -7.99 26.89 -2.18
N ASN A 487 -6.99 26.61 -1.34
CA ASN A 487 -6.34 27.66 -0.57
C ASN A 487 -5.68 28.71 -1.47
N ASN A 488 -5.86 29.99 -1.17
CA ASN A 488 -5.39 31.14 -1.97
C ASN A 488 -5.98 31.26 -3.40
N ALA A 489 -6.87 30.38 -3.87
CA ALA A 489 -7.37 30.41 -5.26
C ALA A 489 -8.11 31.71 -5.59
N ASP A 490 -9.00 32.18 -4.71
CA ASP A 490 -9.74 33.44 -4.92
C ASP A 490 -8.84 34.67 -4.86
N LEU A 491 -7.85 34.67 -3.96
CA LEU A 491 -6.86 35.73 -3.87
C LEU A 491 -6.06 35.84 -5.18
N ILE A 492 -5.58 34.70 -5.71
CA ILE A 492 -4.86 34.66 -6.98
C ILE A 492 -5.78 35.08 -8.14
N LYS A 493 -7.03 34.64 -8.16
CA LYS A 493 -8.01 35.06 -9.17
C LYS A 493 -8.15 36.58 -9.20
N MET A 494 -8.40 37.21 -8.04
CA MET A 494 -8.48 38.67 -7.95
C MET A 494 -7.18 39.34 -8.41
N SER A 495 -6.04 38.74 -8.10
CA SER A 495 -4.72 39.24 -8.47
C SER A 495 -4.49 39.29 -9.98
N VAL A 496 -4.95 38.28 -10.72
CA VAL A 496 -4.72 38.18 -12.17
C VAL A 496 -5.84 38.81 -13.00
N THR A 497 -7.01 39.08 -12.43
CA THR A 497 -8.15 39.69 -13.14
C THR A 497 -8.39 41.17 -12.80
N ALA A 498 -7.73 41.75 -11.80
CA ALA A 498 -7.86 43.17 -11.48
C ALA A 498 -7.10 44.04 -12.47
N THR A 499 -7.80 44.59 -13.46
CA THR A 499 -7.25 45.42 -14.54
C THR A 499 -6.76 46.82 -14.10
N SER A 500 -6.90 47.16 -12.82
CA SER A 500 -6.63 48.50 -12.27
C SER A 500 -5.49 48.56 -11.25
N VAL A 501 -4.78 47.46 -10.99
CA VAL A 501 -3.65 47.45 -10.04
C VAL A 501 -2.33 47.43 -10.83
N PRO A 502 -1.41 48.39 -10.62
CA PRO A 502 -0.10 48.37 -11.25
C PRO A 502 0.64 47.07 -10.95
N GLN A 503 1.30 46.49 -11.95
CA GLN A 503 2.04 45.21 -11.82
C GLN A 503 3.08 45.26 -10.68
N SER A 504 3.65 46.42 -10.38
CA SER A 504 4.55 46.65 -9.25
C SER A 504 3.87 46.53 -7.89
N ALA A 505 2.64 47.03 -7.74
CA ALA A 505 1.85 46.87 -6.53
C ALA A 505 1.42 45.41 -6.32
N MET A 506 1.12 44.70 -7.41
CA MET A 506 0.83 43.27 -7.41
C MET A 506 2.02 42.42 -6.96
N ILE A 507 3.23 42.73 -7.43
CA ILE A 507 4.47 42.05 -7.02
C ILE A 507 4.73 42.26 -5.52
N CYS A 508 4.48 43.45 -4.97
CA CYS A 508 4.60 43.69 -3.52
C CYS A 508 3.54 42.96 -2.69
N LEU A 509 2.30 42.86 -3.18
CA LEU A 509 1.20 42.22 -2.44
C LEU A 509 1.24 40.68 -2.48
N VAL A 510 1.60 40.10 -3.63
CA VAL A 510 1.51 38.66 -3.87
C VAL A 510 2.88 37.99 -3.89
N GLY A 511 3.94 38.72 -4.22
CA GLY A 511 5.31 38.22 -4.28
C GLY A 511 5.78 37.54 -2.98
N PRO A 512 5.58 38.14 -1.80
CA PRO A 512 5.94 37.51 -0.53
C PRO A 512 5.19 36.18 -0.27
N LEU A 513 3.88 36.14 -0.59
CA LEU A 513 3.00 34.96 -0.46
C LEU A 513 3.32 33.84 -1.46
N LEU A 514 3.74 34.19 -2.68
CA LEU A 514 4.06 33.21 -3.71
C LEU A 514 5.48 32.70 -3.64
N LEU A 515 6.44 33.45 -3.08
CA LEU A 515 7.85 33.11 -3.19
C LEU A 515 8.51 32.73 -1.86
N ASN A 516 8.00 33.18 -0.70
CA ASN A 516 8.66 33.01 0.60
C ASN A 516 10.19 33.26 0.52
N LEU A 517 10.62 34.13 -0.39
CA LEU A 517 12.02 34.47 -0.62
C LEU A 517 12.34 35.69 0.24
N PRO A 518 13.37 35.65 1.10
CA PRO A 518 13.93 36.89 1.63
C PRO A 518 14.30 37.76 0.42
N THR A 519 13.97 39.05 0.49
CA THR A 519 14.22 40.04 -0.56
C THR A 519 15.55 39.76 -1.26
N LEU A 520 15.49 39.41 -2.54
CA LEU A 520 16.65 39.22 -3.42
C LEU A 520 17.40 40.56 -3.53
N SER A 521 18.22 40.89 -2.53
CA SER A 521 19.32 41.81 -2.71
C SER A 521 20.33 41.16 -3.67
N ARG A 522 20.91 41.98 -4.55
CA ARG A 522 21.76 41.55 -5.67
C ARG A 522 22.76 40.47 -5.23
N ILE A 523 22.66 39.28 -5.83
CA ILE A 523 23.71 38.25 -5.83
C ILE A 523 24.82 38.77 -6.76
N SER A 524 25.57 39.76 -6.30
CA SER A 524 26.74 40.29 -7.01
C SER A 524 27.67 40.97 -6.01
N GLU A 525 28.18 40.23 -5.04
CA GLU A 525 29.37 40.60 -4.26
C GLU A 525 29.76 39.42 -3.37
N GLN A 526 30.46 38.44 -3.97
CA GLN A 526 31.45 37.54 -3.37
C GLN A 526 31.72 36.42 -4.37
N SER A 527 32.57 36.73 -5.36
CA SER A 527 33.36 35.76 -6.12
C SER A 527 34.76 35.68 -5.52
#